data_AF-A0A7G5DTT5-F1
#
_entry.id   AF-A0A7G5DTT5-F1
#
_cell.length_a   1.000
_cell.length_b   1.000
_cell.length_c   1.000
_cell.angle_alpha   90.00
_cell.angle_beta   90.00
_cell.angle_gamma   90.00
#
_symmetry.space_group_name_H-M   'P 1'
#
loop_
_entity.id
_entity.type
_entity.pdbx_description
1 polymer ?
#
loop_
_entity_poly.entity_id
_entity_poly.type
_entity_poly.pdbx_seq_one_letter_code
_entity_poly.pdbx_strand_id
1 'polypeptide(L)' 'MYRYCRECRAELGEYDHEEIGLCQEHVALCEDWHRYDVLREEGHSAYAAKLMAGLADPPDPDDD' A
#
# COMPACT_ATOMS: atom_id res chain seq x y z
N MET A 1 -8.13 8.67 -8.33
CA MET A 1 -7.15 8.20 -9.33
C MET A 1 -5.79 8.73 -8.94
N TYR A 2 -4.86 7.81 -8.71
CA TYR A 2 -3.47 8.08 -8.34
C TYR A 2 -2.66 8.39 -9.59
N ARG A 3 -1.71 9.32 -9.47
CA ARG A 3 -0.77 9.64 -10.56
C ARG A 3 0.59 8.93 -10.44
N TYR A 4 0.88 8.41 -9.25
CA TYR A 4 2.16 7.79 -8.92
C TYR A 4 1.93 6.49 -8.17
N CYS A 5 2.80 5.51 -8.40
CA CYS A 5 2.83 4.26 -7.66
C CYS A 5 3.09 4.54 -6.17
N ARG A 6 2.28 3.97 -5.27
CA ARG A 6 2.43 4.17 -3.83
C ARG A 6 3.72 3.55 -3.27
N GLU A 7 4.26 2.54 -3.95
CA GLU A 7 5.50 1.85 -3.58
C GLU A 7 6.74 2.55 -4.15
N CYS A 8 6.90 2.55 -5.47
CA CYS A 8 8.12 3.05 -6.11
C CYS A 8 8.06 4.53 -6.50
N ARG A 9 6.92 5.20 -6.33
CA ARG A 9 6.67 6.60 -6.75
C ARG A 9 6.87 6.87 -8.25
N ALA A 10 6.99 5.81 -9.06
CA ALA A 10 6.99 5.94 -10.52
C ALA A 10 5.66 6.54 -10.99
N GLU A 11 5.70 7.32 -12.07
CA GLU A 11 4.50 7.84 -12.71
C GLU A 11 3.70 6.70 -13.34
N LEU A 12 2.39 6.67 -13.08
CA LEU A 12 1.50 5.63 -13.59
C LEU A 12 1.08 5.98 -15.02
N GLY A 13 1.22 5.03 -15.93
CA GLY A 13 0.76 5.12 -17.31
C GLY A 13 -0.63 4.54 -17.53
N GLU A 14 -1.08 4.52 -18.78
CA GLU A 14 -2.40 4.01 -19.17
C GLU A 14 -2.61 2.51 -18.87
N TYR A 15 -1.52 1.75 -18.76
CA TYR A 15 -1.53 0.32 -18.47
C TYR A 15 -1.37 0.00 -16.98
N ASP A 16 -1.17 1.00 -16.14
CA ASP A 16 -0.99 0.80 -14.70
C ASP A 16 -2.32 0.88 -13.94
N HIS A 17 -2.31 0.42 -12.69
CA HIS A 17 -3.50 0.40 -11.84
C HIS A 17 -3.67 1.74 -11.13
N GLU A 18 -4.08 2.77 -11.86
CA GLU A 18 -4.29 4.14 -11.33
C GLU A 18 -5.40 4.23 -10.27
N GLU A 19 -6.34 3.30 -10.26
CA GLU A 19 -7.42 3.21 -9.28
C GLU A 19 -6.88 2.89 -7.88
N ILE A 20 -5.91 1.99 -7.80
CA ILE A 20 -5.29 1.54 -6.54
C ILE A 20 -3.96 2.26 -6.30
N GLY A 21 -3.34 2.80 -7.35
CA GLY A 21 -2.08 3.52 -7.30
C GLY A 21 -0.87 2.60 -7.34
N LEU A 22 -0.89 1.56 -8.18
CA LEU A 22 0.23 0.63 -8.33
C LEU A 22 0.61 0.47 -9.80
N CYS A 23 1.91 0.42 -10.06
CA CYS A 23 2.40 0.06 -11.38
C CYS A 23 2.36 -1.47 -11.58
N GLN A 24 2.49 -1.90 -12.84
CA GLN A 24 2.52 -3.32 -13.20
C GLN A 24 3.55 -4.15 -12.42
N GLU A 25 4.68 -3.56 -12.04
CA GLU A 25 5.71 -4.26 -11.25
C GLU A 25 5.27 -4.53 -9.80
N HIS A 26 4.38 -3.69 -9.25
CA HIS A 26 3.92 -3.79 -7.86
C HIS A 26 2.46 -4.22 -7.75
N VAL A 27 1.83 -4.65 -8.86
CA VAL A 27 0.44 -5.11 -8.86
C VAL A 27 0.21 -6.31 -7.94
N ALA A 28 1.25 -7.10 -7.64
CA ALA A 28 1.18 -8.17 -6.66
C ALA A 28 0.73 -7.70 -5.27
N LEU A 29 0.99 -6.42 -4.93
CA LEU A 29 0.59 -5.79 -3.66
C LEU A 29 -0.82 -5.16 -3.71
N CYS A 30 -1.56 -5.38 -4.80
CA CYS A 30 -2.90 -4.82 -5.01
C CYS A 30 -3.87 -5.21 -3.89
N GLU A 31 -3.89 -6.48 -3.49
CA GLU A 31 -4.75 -6.96 -2.40
C GLU A 31 -4.35 -6.35 -1.05
N ASP A 32 -3.05 -6.18 -0.80
CA ASP A 32 -2.54 -5.59 0.43
C ASP A 32 -2.88 -4.10 0.51
N TRP A 33 -2.72 -3.36 -0.58
CA TRP A 33 -3.14 -1.96 -0.67
C TRP A 33 -4.66 -1.78 -0.57
N HIS A 34 -5.44 -2.72 -1.12
CA HIS A 34 -6.89 -2.72 -0.93
C HIS A 34 -7.25 -2.94 0.54
N ARG A 35 -6.61 -3.91 1.22
CA ARG A 35 -6.79 -4.13 2.66
C ARG A 35 -6.39 -2.91 3.48
N TYR A 36 -5.29 -2.25 3.12
CA TYR A 36 -4.87 -0.99 3.75
C TYR A 36 -5.94 0.10 3.63
N ASP A 37 -6.52 0.30 2.44
CA ASP A 37 -7.54 1.31 2.23
C ASP A 37 -8.81 1.00 3.05
N VAL A 38 -9.25 -0.27 3.11
CA VAL A 38 -10.36 -0.69 3.98
C VAL A 38 -10.08 -0.39 5.45
N LEU A 39 -8.89 -0.75 5.94
CA LEU A 39 -8.49 -0.49 7.33
C LEU A 39 -8.41 1.02 7.62
N ARG A 40 -8.01 1.83 6.63
CA ARG A 40 -8.02 3.29 6.74
C ARG A 40 -9.44 3.84 6.86
N GLU A 41 -10.40 3.29 6.11
CA GLU A 41 -11.82 3.65 6.19
C GLU A 41 -12.46 3.22 7.51
N GLU A 42 -12.03 2.09 8.08
CA GLU A 42 -12.42 1.63 9.43
C GLU A 42 -11.86 2.53 10.57
N GLY A 43 -10.94 3.45 10.24
CA GLY A 43 -10.37 4.41 11.19
C GLY A 43 -9.03 4.00 11.78
N HIS A 44 -8.39 2.95 11.25
CA HIS A 44 -7.04 2.59 11.68
C HIS A 44 -6.01 3.67 11.27
N SER A 45 -4.97 3.81 12.09
CA SER A 45 -3.84 4.67 11.77
C SER A 45 -3.10 4.11 10.55
N ALA A 46 -2.41 4.97 9.78
CA ALA A 46 -1.73 4.54 8.56
C ALA A 46 -0.67 3.45 8.85
N TYR A 47 -0.01 3.55 10.01
CA TYR A 47 0.95 2.54 10.44
C TYR A 47 0.29 1.20 10.77
N ALA A 48 -0.75 1.21 11.61
CA ALA A 48 -1.46 -0.02 11.96
C ALA A 48 -2.11 -0.68 10.73
N ALA A 49 -2.66 0.12 9.83
CA ALA A 49 -3.22 -0.36 8.57
C ALA A 49 -2.14 -1.04 7.70
N LYS A 50 -0.93 -0.47 7.59
CA LYS A 50 0.17 -1.09 6.83
C LYS A 50 0.64 -2.41 7.44
N LEU A 51 0.76 -2.46 8.76
CA LEU A 51 1.14 -3.69 9.47
C LEU A 51 0.12 -4.81 9.23
N MET A 52 -1.17 -4.51 9.40
CA MET A 52 -2.25 -5.50 9.20
C MET A 52 -2.44 -5.85 7.71
N ALA A 53 -2.11 -4.93 6.81
CA ALA A 53 -2.09 -5.17 5.38
C ALA A 53 -0.88 -5.98 4.91
N GLY A 54 0.15 -6.20 5.74
CA GLY A 54 1.39 -6.84 5.32
C GLY A 54 2.29 -5.95 4.45
N LEU A 55 2.00 -4.64 4.36
CA LEU A 55 2.79 -3.66 3.61
C LEU A 55 3.99 -3.11 4.39
N ALA A 56 4.01 -3.36 5.70
CA ALA A 56 5.14 -3.00 6.55
C ALA A 56 5.43 -4.17 7.48
N ASP A 57 6.71 -4.45 7.67
CA ASP A 57 7.14 -5.36 8.71
C ASP A 57 6.85 -4.76 10.09
N PRO A 58 6.41 -5.58 11.06
CA PRO A 58 6.33 -5.16 12.45
C PRO A 58 7.71 -4.69 12.91
N PRO A 59 7.76 -3.66 13.78
CA PRO A 59 9.03 -3.28 14.38
C PRO A 59 9.50 -4.49 15.20
N ASP A 60 10.74 -4.93 14.97
CA ASP A 60 11.35 -5.98 15.79
C ASP A 60 11.28 -5.54 17.26
N PRO A 61 10.70 -6.36 18.16
CA PRO A 61 10.57 -6.01 19.58
C PRO A 61 11.90 -6.04 20.36
N ASP A 62 13.04 -6.13 19.67
CA ASP A 62 14.39 -6.33 20.23
C ASP A 62 15.37 -5.17 19.94
N ASP A 63 14.87 -3.93 19.85
CA ASP A 63 15.71 -2.72 19.98
C ASP A 63 15.66 -2.26 21.44
N ASP A 64 16.57 -2.80 22.26
CA ASP A 64 16.87 -2.44 23.66
C ASP A 64 17.70 -1.14 23.76
#